data_AF-W6YG70-F1
#
_entry.id   AF-W6YG70-F1
#
_cell.length_a   1.000
_cell.length_b   1.000
_cell.length_c   1.000
_cell.angle_alpha   90.00
_cell.angle_beta   90.00
_cell.angle_gamma   90.00
#
_symmetry.space_group_name_H-M   'P 1'
#
loop_
_entity.id
_entity.type
_entity.pdbx_description
1 polymer ?
#
loop_
_entity_poly.entity_id
_entity_poly.type
_entity_poly.pdbx_seq_one_letter_code
_entity_poly.pdbx_strand_id
1 'polypeptide(L)'
;MTAFKGPWSSDLDSFKKLVHSIPEQYKHSFATSSKATLDKICDPGVLHVWESNSDVDSFLHLASIIAKLCNLGVRKNAGANPKDGCMVIIAEDNSSGSNYSRICEYVGYLTGAKLRSHLEDTVAAYGKIVVVRGWDNSVLSGQREALEKTVRRINIAIERVLKMGKFEGKKRKIVWHHNAVIPFLLHWINTTTPALRSTISAITITGSLDFSTGIGPSIAGRANKVPDLERLEQYAKKLGVPVVFLDSSSQLINFDYLGTYMYYYAYYINTFLPSSLSRPHLEKAQDELVTFAFRLRAASEAKYGMEAVKMVQKYLDPRTAKQWAHNCINKDSYEKSKCRAAGKDESIHHAVQLADCPFARFSSTPGVPAFARLAVGPASTSTPDHYTAAPVSIAFRKSQFRPASPSTFYILIPQATQDLEKVTNRIQGLMMAVLERVRREKGNPVLGDTEKSMWRDVVKACTWALDGSEEKMPKDMVRKVRFVKQKLKTGTWGYAAGVEMNRPYAFDQGKGQSATPGYYQGGVQHVLQAPVDGAAQVAPAQVYPSVGLGGLRGSGRGFT
;
A
#
# COMPACT_ATOMS: atom_id res chain seq x y z
N MET A 1 -11.97 32.83 -16.48
CA MET A 1 -11.87 31.35 -16.64
C MET A 1 -13.08 30.88 -17.41
N THR A 2 -12.90 30.09 -18.46
CA THR A 2 -14.01 29.47 -19.20
C THR A 2 -14.48 28.22 -18.45
N ALA A 3 -15.79 28.16 -18.16
CA ALA A 3 -16.38 26.99 -17.52
C ALA A 3 -16.56 25.86 -18.55
N PHE A 4 -16.22 24.63 -18.15
CA PHE A 4 -16.34 23.42 -18.95
C PHE A 4 -17.07 22.34 -18.17
N LYS A 5 -18.01 21.65 -18.82
CA LYS A 5 -18.67 20.46 -18.33
C LYS A 5 -18.72 19.43 -19.46
N GLY A 6 -18.00 18.34 -19.30
CA GLY A 6 -18.04 17.21 -20.23
C GLY A 6 -19.33 16.40 -20.13
N PRO A 7 -19.48 15.36 -20.96
CA PRO A 7 -20.55 14.38 -20.82
C PRO A 7 -20.33 13.51 -19.57
N TRP A 8 -21.42 12.92 -19.06
CA TRP A 8 -21.36 11.96 -17.96
C TRP A 8 -20.76 10.63 -18.43
N SER A 9 -19.99 10.01 -17.54
CA SER A 9 -19.44 8.66 -17.69
C SER A 9 -19.80 7.80 -16.48
N SER A 10 -19.99 6.51 -16.72
CA SER A 10 -20.34 5.48 -15.72
C SER A 10 -19.16 4.57 -15.33
N ASP A 11 -18.00 4.76 -15.97
CA ASP A 11 -16.79 3.97 -15.74
C ASP A 11 -15.52 4.84 -15.93
N LEU A 12 -14.41 4.34 -15.37
CA LEU A 12 -13.13 5.03 -15.34
C LEU A 12 -12.45 5.14 -16.71
N ASP A 13 -12.63 4.18 -17.61
CA ASP A 13 -11.97 4.19 -18.91
C ASP A 13 -12.62 5.22 -19.83
N SER A 14 -13.95 5.27 -19.83
CA SER A 14 -14.72 6.35 -20.46
C SER A 14 -14.33 7.71 -19.89
N PHE A 15 -14.16 7.83 -18.55
CA PHE A 15 -13.65 9.06 -17.94
C PHE A 15 -12.34 9.52 -18.54
N LYS A 16 -11.35 8.61 -18.56
CA LYS A 16 -10.00 8.90 -19.01
C LYS A 16 -10.07 9.37 -20.45
N LYS A 17 -10.82 8.70 -21.32
CA LYS A 17 -11.04 9.14 -22.71
C LYS A 17 -11.59 10.55 -22.79
N LEU A 18 -12.60 10.88 -21.97
CA LEU A 18 -13.19 12.23 -21.92
C LEU A 18 -12.21 13.30 -21.43
N VAL A 19 -11.34 12.97 -20.47
CA VAL A 19 -10.27 13.88 -20.02
C VAL A 19 -9.25 14.15 -21.14
N HIS A 20 -8.89 13.12 -21.91
CA HIS A 20 -7.97 13.26 -23.03
C HIS A 20 -8.59 14.00 -24.23
N SER A 21 -9.91 13.90 -24.41
CA SER A 21 -10.66 14.54 -25.50
C SER A 21 -11.24 15.92 -25.12
N ILE A 22 -10.73 16.58 -24.08
CA ILE A 22 -11.16 17.93 -23.71
C ILE A 22 -10.91 18.88 -24.89
N PRO A 23 -11.89 19.70 -25.32
CA PRO A 23 -11.70 20.65 -26.41
C PRO A 23 -10.57 21.64 -26.13
N GLU A 24 -9.83 22.02 -27.17
CA GLU A 24 -8.60 22.83 -27.07
C GLU A 24 -8.80 24.11 -26.25
N GLN A 25 -9.94 24.80 -26.44
CA GLN A 25 -10.27 26.04 -25.73
C GLN A 25 -10.41 25.89 -24.20
N TYR A 26 -10.55 24.67 -23.67
CA TYR A 26 -10.65 24.39 -22.24
C TYR A 26 -9.42 23.69 -21.65
N LYS A 27 -8.54 23.12 -22.48
CA LYS A 27 -7.37 22.34 -22.03
C LYS A 27 -6.47 23.15 -21.10
N HIS A 28 -6.16 24.40 -21.44
CA HIS A 28 -5.32 25.26 -20.59
C HIS A 28 -5.90 25.44 -19.19
N SER A 29 -7.20 25.75 -19.07
CA SER A 29 -7.88 25.94 -17.78
C SER A 29 -7.87 24.65 -16.94
N PHE A 30 -8.13 23.52 -17.59
CA PHE A 30 -8.08 22.20 -16.95
C PHE A 30 -6.68 21.85 -16.45
N ALA A 31 -5.65 21.99 -17.30
CA ALA A 31 -4.26 21.73 -16.96
C ALA A 31 -3.75 22.64 -15.83
N THR A 32 -4.12 23.93 -15.86
CA THR A 32 -3.78 24.89 -14.81
C THR A 32 -4.38 24.47 -13.46
N SER A 33 -5.65 24.06 -13.46
CA SER A 33 -6.35 23.61 -12.24
C SER A 33 -5.74 22.31 -11.70
N SER A 34 -5.37 21.40 -12.61
CA SER A 34 -4.69 20.14 -12.28
C SER A 34 -3.35 20.40 -11.61
N LYS A 35 -2.47 21.18 -12.28
CA LYS A 35 -1.15 21.54 -11.76
C LYS A 35 -1.24 22.24 -10.42
N ALA A 36 -2.09 23.26 -10.29
CA ALA A 36 -2.26 23.98 -9.02
C ALA A 36 -2.75 23.07 -7.88
N THR A 37 -3.52 22.03 -8.18
CA THR A 37 -3.97 21.04 -7.20
C THR A 37 -2.84 20.09 -6.81
N LEU A 38 -2.07 19.59 -7.78
CA LEU A 38 -0.91 18.72 -7.54
C LEU A 38 0.17 19.44 -6.72
N ASP A 39 0.45 20.70 -7.05
CA ASP A 39 1.39 21.55 -6.32
C ASP A 39 0.97 21.69 -4.85
N LYS A 40 -0.34 21.85 -4.57
CA LYS A 40 -0.86 21.95 -3.19
C LYS A 40 -0.74 20.65 -2.41
N ILE A 41 -1.13 19.51 -2.99
CA ILE A 41 -1.15 18.22 -2.26
C ILE A 41 0.26 17.60 -2.13
N CYS A 42 1.24 18.10 -2.86
CA CYS A 42 2.64 17.67 -2.81
C CYS A 42 3.57 18.75 -2.24
N ASP A 43 3.04 19.85 -1.68
CA ASP A 43 3.83 21.00 -1.22
C ASP A 43 4.74 20.60 -0.04
N PRO A 44 6.08 20.52 -0.22
CA PRO A 44 6.97 20.13 0.87
C PRO A 44 7.10 21.21 1.97
N GLY A 45 6.61 22.43 1.71
CA GLY A 45 6.71 23.57 2.59
C GLY A 45 5.57 23.70 3.61
N VAL A 46 4.61 22.77 3.62
CA VAL A 46 3.45 22.79 4.53
C VAL A 46 3.40 21.51 5.38
N LEU A 47 2.54 21.51 6.40
CA LEU A 47 2.41 20.35 7.27
C LEU A 47 1.47 19.31 6.62
N HIS A 48 1.95 18.08 6.47
CA HIS A 48 1.12 16.97 6.04
C HIS A 48 0.60 16.18 7.26
N VAL A 49 -0.71 15.99 7.30
CA VAL A 49 -1.42 15.20 8.31
C VAL A 49 -1.90 13.91 7.65
N TRP A 50 -1.42 12.77 8.14
CA TRP A 50 -1.72 11.45 7.57
C TRP A 50 -2.57 10.62 8.52
N GLU A 51 -3.75 10.22 8.10
CA GLU A 51 -4.45 9.14 8.78
C GLU A 51 -3.90 7.79 8.33
N SER A 52 -3.64 6.89 9.27
CA SER A 52 -3.03 5.59 8.98
C SER A 52 -3.55 4.51 9.93
N ASN A 53 -3.53 3.27 9.45
CA ASN A 53 -3.83 2.07 10.24
C ASN A 53 -2.54 1.22 10.39
N SER A 54 -2.61 0.10 11.12
CA SER A 54 -1.46 -0.77 11.33
C SER A 54 -1.34 -1.92 10.31
N ASP A 55 -1.87 -1.76 9.10
CA ASP A 55 -1.70 -2.76 8.04
C ASP A 55 -0.36 -2.61 7.31
N VAL A 56 0.10 -3.69 6.66
CA VAL A 56 1.47 -3.73 6.12
C VAL A 56 1.70 -2.76 4.96
N ASP A 57 0.71 -2.54 4.10
CA ASP A 57 0.79 -1.54 3.02
C ASP A 57 0.84 -0.10 3.58
N SER A 58 0.09 0.19 4.64
CA SER A 58 0.16 1.47 5.37
C SER A 58 1.54 1.71 6.00
N PHE A 59 2.14 0.68 6.61
CA PHE A 59 3.50 0.81 7.13
C PHE A 59 4.51 1.11 6.01
N LEU A 60 4.43 0.41 4.88
CA LEU A 60 5.32 0.64 3.74
C LEU A 60 5.16 2.04 3.15
N HIS A 61 3.92 2.53 3.06
CA HIS A 61 3.65 3.92 2.67
C HIS A 61 4.28 4.91 3.65
N LEU A 62 4.12 4.72 4.96
CA LEU A 62 4.76 5.55 5.99
C LEU A 62 6.30 5.46 5.92
N ALA A 63 6.89 4.30 5.64
CA ALA A 63 8.33 4.14 5.41
C ALA A 63 8.80 5.05 4.28
N SER A 64 8.06 5.11 3.17
CA SER A 64 8.41 5.96 2.03
C SER A 64 8.49 7.45 2.40
N ILE A 65 7.62 7.91 3.30
CA ILE A 65 7.59 9.28 3.79
C ILE A 65 8.72 9.50 4.80
N ILE A 66 8.83 8.64 5.81
CA ILE A 66 9.81 8.77 6.91
C ILE A 66 11.25 8.66 6.37
N ALA A 67 11.51 7.75 5.42
CA ALA A 67 12.83 7.58 4.82
C ALA A 67 13.33 8.84 4.10
N LYS A 68 12.40 9.60 3.50
CA LYS A 68 12.70 10.87 2.86
C LYS A 68 12.77 12.01 3.88
N LEU A 69 11.81 12.09 4.79
CA LEU A 69 11.74 13.13 5.81
C LEU A 69 12.98 13.15 6.71
N CYS A 70 13.41 11.98 7.19
CA CYS A 70 14.54 11.84 8.10
C CYS A 70 15.87 11.61 7.38
N ASN A 71 15.89 11.53 6.04
CA ASN A 71 17.08 11.17 5.27
C ASN A 71 17.76 9.90 5.80
N LEU A 72 16.97 8.83 5.98
CA LEU A 72 17.47 7.55 6.46
C LEU A 72 18.63 7.04 5.59
N GLY A 73 19.65 6.46 6.23
CA GLY A 73 20.81 5.85 5.60
C GLY A 73 21.94 6.81 5.26
N VAL A 74 21.72 8.12 5.44
CA VAL A 74 22.73 9.18 5.21
C VAL A 74 22.80 10.21 6.34
N ARG A 75 21.84 10.22 7.26
CA ARG A 75 21.84 11.12 8.41
C ARG A 75 22.92 10.74 9.43
N LYS A 76 23.37 11.72 10.21
CA LYS A 76 24.35 11.51 11.29
C LYS A 76 23.73 11.11 12.62
N ASN A 77 22.48 11.54 12.88
CA ASN A 77 21.80 11.37 14.16
C ASN A 77 20.43 10.72 13.97
N ALA A 78 19.98 9.98 14.99
CA ALA A 78 18.63 9.44 15.03
C ALA A 78 17.55 10.54 15.07
N GLY A 79 16.35 10.20 14.61
CA GLY A 79 15.24 11.13 14.41
C GLY A 79 15.35 12.03 13.17
N ALA A 80 14.45 13.02 13.11
CA ALA A 80 14.46 14.09 12.12
C ALA A 80 15.37 15.24 12.58
N ASN A 81 16.22 15.74 11.68
CA ASN A 81 17.12 16.86 11.93
C ASN A 81 16.36 18.19 12.03
N PRO A 82 16.98 19.25 12.60
CA PRO A 82 16.36 20.58 12.67
C PRO A 82 15.93 21.18 11.32
N LYS A 83 16.55 20.76 10.20
CA LYS A 83 16.21 21.20 8.84
C LYS A 83 15.17 20.34 8.14
N ASP A 84 14.87 19.16 8.69
CA ASP A 84 13.91 18.22 8.09
C ASP A 84 12.46 18.73 8.28
N GLY A 85 11.54 18.27 7.44
CA GLY A 85 10.12 18.61 7.56
C GLY A 85 9.47 18.05 8.84
N CYS A 86 8.21 18.41 9.06
CA CYS A 86 7.39 17.87 10.15
C CYS A 86 6.23 17.04 9.60
N MET A 87 5.71 16.12 10.40
CA MET A 87 4.58 15.28 10.05
C MET A 87 3.71 14.98 11.26
N VAL A 88 2.39 14.95 11.06
CA VAL A 88 1.43 14.38 12.02
C VAL A 88 0.87 13.09 11.43
N ILE A 89 0.88 12.02 12.21
CA ILE A 89 0.20 10.76 11.89
C ILE A 89 -0.97 10.61 12.87
N ILE A 90 -2.19 10.51 12.35
CA ILE A 90 -3.39 10.14 13.11
C ILE A 90 -3.55 8.63 12.96
N ALA A 91 -3.31 7.89 14.03
CA ALA A 91 -3.52 6.45 14.07
C ALA A 91 -5.01 6.17 14.24
N GLU A 92 -5.69 5.74 13.18
CA GLU A 92 -7.10 5.34 13.23
C GLU A 92 -7.30 4.31 14.36
N ASP A 93 -8.21 4.58 15.28
CA ASP A 93 -8.45 3.65 16.38
C ASP A 93 -9.34 2.49 15.91
N ASN A 94 -9.33 1.39 16.65
CA ASN A 94 -10.25 0.29 16.41
C ASN A 94 -10.55 -0.44 17.72
N SER A 95 -11.55 -1.32 17.71
CA SER A 95 -11.92 -2.13 18.88
C SER A 95 -10.77 -2.96 19.48
N SER A 96 -9.72 -3.24 18.71
CA SER A 96 -8.52 -3.94 19.20
C SER A 96 -7.49 -3.02 19.89
N GLY A 97 -7.64 -1.70 19.79
CA GLY A 97 -6.79 -0.68 20.42
C GLY A 97 -5.32 -0.67 19.97
N SER A 98 -4.95 -1.46 18.96
CA SER A 98 -3.55 -1.78 18.65
C SER A 98 -2.90 -0.85 17.61
N ASN A 99 -3.67 -0.08 16.84
CA ASN A 99 -3.11 0.74 15.76
C ASN A 99 -2.16 1.82 16.27
N TYR A 100 -2.55 2.56 17.31
CA TYR A 100 -1.72 3.63 17.87
C TYR A 100 -0.38 3.12 18.41
N SER A 101 -0.39 2.05 19.20
CA SER A 101 0.84 1.48 19.76
C SER A 101 1.74 0.90 18.67
N ARG A 102 1.18 0.18 17.70
CA ARG A 102 1.94 -0.38 16.57
C ARG A 102 2.56 0.69 15.68
N ILE A 103 1.83 1.78 15.38
CA ILE A 103 2.38 2.91 14.62
C ILE A 103 3.45 3.64 15.43
N CYS A 104 3.27 3.81 16.75
CA CYS A 104 4.30 4.38 17.61
C CYS A 104 5.58 3.53 17.57
N GLU A 105 5.46 2.22 17.76
CA GLU A 105 6.58 1.28 17.68
C GLU A 105 7.26 1.36 16.31
N TYR A 106 6.49 1.40 15.23
CA TYR A 106 7.00 1.50 13.87
C TYR A 106 7.82 2.78 13.63
N VAL A 107 7.29 3.93 14.04
CA VAL A 107 7.97 5.22 13.92
C VAL A 107 9.24 5.23 14.77
N GLY A 108 9.18 4.71 16.00
CA GLY A 108 10.35 4.55 16.87
C GLY A 108 11.41 3.66 16.24
N TYR A 109 11.00 2.51 15.69
CA TYR A 109 11.88 1.58 14.98
C TYR A 109 12.57 2.27 13.82
N LEU A 110 11.85 2.83 12.85
CA LEU A 110 12.45 3.44 11.66
C LEU A 110 13.35 4.63 11.99
N THR A 111 12.88 5.50 12.88
CA THR A 111 13.59 6.76 13.16
C THR A 111 14.72 6.59 14.16
N GLY A 112 14.70 5.57 15.02
CA GLY A 112 15.59 5.44 16.17
C GLY A 112 15.42 6.54 17.22
N ALA A 113 14.41 7.40 17.08
CA ALA A 113 14.19 8.50 18.01
C ALA A 113 13.54 8.01 19.30
N LYS A 114 13.91 8.64 20.43
CA LYS A 114 13.30 8.35 21.72
C LYS A 114 11.86 8.89 21.75
N LEU A 115 10.92 8.03 22.15
CA LEU A 115 9.53 8.40 22.39
C LEU A 115 9.42 9.46 23.49
N ARG A 116 8.59 10.47 23.25
CA ARG A 116 8.08 11.39 24.27
C ARG A 116 6.56 11.34 24.28
N SER A 117 5.98 10.84 25.38
CA SER A 117 4.53 10.80 25.56
C SER A 117 3.96 12.14 26.01
N HIS A 118 2.76 12.45 25.54
CA HIS A 118 2.01 13.67 25.85
C HIS A 118 0.51 13.37 25.91
N LEU A 119 -0.24 14.24 26.59
CA LEU A 119 -1.71 14.16 26.70
C LEU A 119 -2.18 12.77 27.14
N GLU A 120 -1.78 12.33 28.34
CA GLU A 120 -2.20 11.03 28.91
C GLU A 120 -1.87 9.86 27.96
N ASP A 121 -0.64 9.84 27.45
CA ASP A 121 -0.11 8.81 26.53
C ASP A 121 -0.87 8.64 25.20
N THR A 122 -1.79 9.56 24.87
CA THR A 122 -2.54 9.52 23.61
C THR A 122 -1.86 10.26 22.46
N VAL A 123 -0.73 10.93 22.73
CA VAL A 123 0.15 11.55 21.74
C VAL A 123 1.60 11.13 21.99
N ALA A 124 2.27 10.70 20.94
CA ALA A 124 3.66 10.27 20.94
C ALA A 124 4.48 11.14 19.99
N ALA A 125 5.55 11.76 20.49
CA ALA A 125 6.46 12.58 19.69
C ALA A 125 7.82 11.90 19.52
N TYR A 126 8.26 11.81 18.26
CA TYR A 126 9.56 11.28 17.81
C TYR A 126 10.33 12.41 17.12
N GLY A 127 10.66 13.45 17.87
CA GLY A 127 11.19 14.70 17.30
C GLY A 127 10.12 15.45 16.53
N LYS A 128 10.28 15.57 15.20
CA LYS A 128 9.34 16.29 14.31
C LYS A 128 8.20 15.44 13.75
N ILE A 129 8.17 14.15 14.10
CA ILE A 129 7.08 13.23 13.73
C ILE A 129 6.22 13.03 14.98
N VAL A 130 4.94 13.38 14.90
CA VAL A 130 3.99 13.25 16.00
C VAL A 130 2.90 12.25 15.62
N VAL A 131 2.76 11.20 16.40
CA VAL A 131 1.69 10.20 16.28
C VAL A 131 0.60 10.53 17.29
N VAL A 132 -0.64 10.55 16.86
CA VAL A 132 -1.82 10.91 17.66
C VAL A 132 -2.80 9.76 17.59
N ARG A 133 -3.32 9.31 18.74
CA ARG A 133 -4.44 8.37 18.77
C ARG A 133 -5.66 9.01 18.10
N GLY A 134 -6.21 8.35 17.09
CA GLY A 134 -7.30 8.85 16.26
C GLY A 134 -8.68 8.47 16.77
N TRP A 135 -9.65 8.54 15.85
CA TRP A 135 -11.02 8.07 16.04
C TRP A 135 -11.17 6.67 15.45
N ASP A 136 -12.12 5.89 15.96
CA ASP A 136 -12.55 4.64 15.33
C ASP A 136 -13.64 4.95 14.30
N ASN A 137 -13.29 4.93 13.02
CA ASN A 137 -14.23 5.28 11.95
C ASN A 137 -15.32 4.22 11.73
N SER A 138 -15.31 3.08 12.43
CA SER A 138 -16.47 2.19 12.49
C SER A 138 -17.60 2.75 13.37
N VAL A 139 -17.28 3.68 14.28
CA VAL A 139 -18.25 4.36 15.14
C VAL A 139 -18.75 5.63 14.45
N LEU A 140 -19.89 5.52 13.79
CA LEU A 140 -20.49 6.60 12.99
C LEU A 140 -21.43 7.52 13.79
N SER A 141 -21.90 7.07 14.95
CA SER A 141 -22.80 7.83 15.83
C SER A 141 -22.67 7.38 17.28
N GLY A 142 -23.15 8.21 18.21
CA GLY A 142 -22.93 8.02 19.64
C GLY A 142 -21.56 8.53 20.11
N GLN A 143 -21.30 8.48 21.41
CA GLN A 143 -19.99 8.81 22.01
C GLN A 143 -19.44 10.23 21.72
N ARG A 144 -20.33 11.24 21.73
CA ARG A 144 -19.98 12.64 21.45
C ARG A 144 -18.80 13.16 22.28
N GLU A 145 -18.76 12.85 23.58
CA GLU A 145 -17.68 13.30 24.46
C GLU A 145 -16.30 12.73 24.04
N ALA A 146 -16.24 11.44 23.66
CA ALA A 146 -15.02 10.80 23.20
C ALA A 146 -14.56 11.39 21.85
N LEU A 147 -15.50 11.71 20.97
CA LEU A 147 -15.24 12.37 19.70
C LEU A 147 -14.68 13.79 19.92
N GLU A 148 -15.28 14.58 20.81
CA GLU A 148 -14.81 15.93 21.16
C GLU A 148 -13.41 15.91 21.80
N LYS A 149 -13.14 14.94 22.70
CA LYS A 149 -11.79 14.70 23.26
C LYS A 149 -10.78 14.38 22.16
N THR A 150 -11.16 13.57 21.18
CA THR A 150 -10.30 13.20 20.04
C THR A 150 -9.98 14.41 19.15
N VAL A 151 -11.00 15.24 18.83
CA VAL A 151 -10.80 16.51 18.09
C VAL A 151 -9.85 17.43 18.84
N ARG A 152 -10.06 17.62 20.15
CA ARG A 152 -9.21 18.49 20.98
C ARG A 152 -7.75 18.03 20.95
N ARG A 153 -7.50 16.73 21.11
CA ARG A 153 -6.17 16.14 21.04
C ARG A 153 -5.48 16.40 19.69
N ILE A 154 -6.19 16.15 18.59
CA ILE A 154 -5.66 16.36 17.24
C ILE A 154 -5.37 17.85 17.00
N ASN A 155 -6.24 18.76 17.45
CA ASN A 155 -6.01 20.21 17.36
C ASN A 155 -4.72 20.62 18.09
N ILE A 156 -4.54 20.18 19.34
CA ILE A 156 -3.34 20.48 20.13
C ILE A 156 -2.08 19.97 19.43
N ALA A 157 -2.12 18.76 18.86
CA ALA A 157 -0.98 18.18 18.15
C ALA A 157 -0.63 18.99 16.89
N ILE A 158 -1.62 19.33 16.06
CA ILE A 158 -1.41 20.13 14.84
C ILE A 158 -0.84 21.51 15.18
N GLU A 159 -1.41 22.21 16.16
CA GLU A 159 -0.93 23.54 16.57
C GLU A 159 0.50 23.51 17.08
N ARG A 160 0.85 22.51 17.89
CA ARG A 160 2.22 22.32 18.38
C ARG A 160 3.20 22.03 17.26
N VAL A 161 2.84 21.17 16.31
CA VAL A 161 3.71 20.84 15.17
C VAL A 161 3.86 22.02 14.23
N LEU A 162 2.80 22.80 13.97
CA LEU A 162 2.89 24.04 13.20
C LEU A 162 3.89 25.02 13.84
N LYS A 163 3.85 25.17 15.17
CA LYS A 163 4.80 26.00 15.92
C LYS A 163 6.23 25.44 15.88
N MET A 164 6.40 24.14 16.14
CA MET A 164 7.72 23.47 16.12
C MET A 164 8.39 23.51 14.75
N GLY A 165 7.61 23.35 13.68
CA GLY A 165 8.10 23.40 12.31
C GLY A 165 8.36 24.82 11.79
N LYS A 166 8.10 25.86 12.60
CA LYS A 166 8.18 27.27 12.21
C LYS A 166 7.36 27.56 10.94
N PHE A 167 6.18 26.95 10.84
CA PHE A 167 5.25 27.20 9.75
C PHE A 167 4.57 28.54 10.00
N GLU A 168 5.03 29.58 9.31
CA GLU A 168 4.58 30.96 9.47
C GLU A 168 3.99 31.54 8.18
N GLY A 169 3.15 32.57 8.31
CA GLY A 169 2.53 33.28 7.20
C GLY A 169 1.86 32.34 6.19
N LYS A 170 2.29 32.40 4.92
CA LYS A 170 1.73 31.59 3.82
C LYS A 170 2.02 30.08 3.96
N LYS A 171 3.04 29.69 4.75
CA LYS A 171 3.41 28.29 4.99
C LYS A 171 2.66 27.65 6.16
N ARG A 172 1.91 28.43 6.95
CA ARG A 172 1.03 27.92 8.02
C ARG A 172 -0.21 27.26 7.43
N LYS A 173 0.00 26.16 6.70
CA LYS A 173 -1.02 25.40 5.98
C LYS A 173 -0.89 23.91 6.27
N ILE A 174 -1.99 23.20 6.08
CA ILE A 174 -2.05 21.76 6.23
C ILE A 174 -2.65 21.09 4.99
N VAL A 175 -2.03 20.00 4.56
CA VAL A 175 -2.64 19.03 3.63
C VAL A 175 -3.12 17.85 4.48
N TRP A 176 -4.42 17.57 4.41
CA TRP A 176 -5.02 16.48 5.17
C TRP A 176 -5.21 15.24 4.29
N HIS A 177 -4.49 14.17 4.58
CA HIS A 177 -4.59 12.88 3.90
C HIS A 177 -5.46 11.92 4.71
N HIS A 178 -6.72 11.80 4.32
CA HIS A 178 -7.76 11.04 5.01
C HIS A 178 -7.94 9.62 4.43
N ASN A 179 -8.34 8.67 5.27
CA ASN A 179 -8.78 7.34 4.87
C ASN A 179 -10.17 7.37 4.20
N ALA A 180 -10.76 6.20 3.98
CA ALA A 180 -11.97 6.02 3.19
C ALA A 180 -13.24 6.62 3.83
N VAL A 181 -13.29 6.70 5.16
CA VAL A 181 -14.52 6.98 5.93
C VAL A 181 -14.51 8.41 6.48
N ILE A 182 -15.32 9.29 5.87
CA ILE A 182 -15.24 10.74 6.02
C ILE A 182 -15.99 11.42 7.20
N PRO A 183 -16.95 10.79 7.91
CA PRO A 183 -17.69 11.45 8.97
C PRO A 183 -16.82 12.12 10.05
N PHE A 184 -15.71 11.50 10.46
CA PHE A 184 -14.79 12.11 11.42
C PHE A 184 -14.18 13.41 10.88
N LEU A 185 -13.69 13.41 9.64
CA LEU A 185 -13.16 14.62 8.99
C LEU A 185 -14.20 15.73 8.90
N LEU A 186 -15.44 15.40 8.52
CA LEU A 186 -16.54 16.37 8.46
C LEU A 186 -16.81 16.98 9.84
N HIS A 187 -16.85 16.14 10.87
CA HIS A 187 -17.01 16.60 12.25
C HIS A 187 -15.85 17.51 12.65
N TRP A 188 -14.60 17.10 12.42
CA TRP A 188 -13.41 17.89 12.73
C TRP A 188 -13.43 19.25 12.03
N ILE A 189 -13.73 19.31 10.72
CA ILE A 189 -13.84 20.59 9.99
C ILE A 189 -14.89 21.49 10.67
N ASN A 190 -16.03 20.93 11.05
CA ASN A 190 -17.13 21.69 11.65
C ASN A 190 -16.82 22.21 13.06
N THR A 191 -16.12 21.42 13.90
CA THR A 191 -15.93 21.70 15.33
C THR A 191 -14.55 22.21 15.69
N THR A 192 -13.56 22.09 14.80
CA THR A 192 -12.23 22.67 15.02
C THR A 192 -12.26 24.20 15.07
N THR A 193 -11.18 24.81 15.55
CA THR A 193 -11.07 26.27 15.68
C THR A 193 -11.04 26.92 14.30
N PRO A 194 -11.60 28.15 14.13
CA PRO A 194 -11.50 28.87 12.86
C PRO A 194 -10.05 29.05 12.38
N ALA A 195 -9.11 29.23 13.32
CA ALA A 195 -7.69 29.41 13.05
C ALA A 195 -6.99 28.16 12.51
N LEU A 196 -7.45 26.96 12.89
CA LEU A 196 -6.99 25.69 12.30
C LEU A 196 -7.71 25.39 11.00
N ARG A 197 -9.03 25.62 10.95
CA ARG A 197 -9.84 25.40 9.75
C ARG A 197 -9.30 26.20 8.55
N SER A 198 -8.86 27.44 8.76
CA SER A 198 -8.26 28.27 7.72
C SER A 198 -6.85 27.84 7.28
N THR A 199 -6.20 26.91 8.01
CA THR A 199 -4.91 26.34 7.59
C THR A 199 -5.07 25.27 6.50
N ILE A 200 -6.25 24.68 6.33
CA ILE A 200 -6.44 23.63 5.32
C ILE A 200 -6.14 24.21 3.93
N SER A 201 -5.20 23.60 3.21
CA SER A 201 -4.85 23.98 1.83
C SER A 201 -5.42 23.01 0.81
N ALA A 202 -5.49 21.72 1.16
CA ALA A 202 -6.06 20.65 0.35
C ALA A 202 -6.41 19.43 1.21
N ILE A 203 -7.29 18.57 0.69
CA ILE A 203 -7.67 17.31 1.29
C ILE A 203 -7.47 16.20 0.25
N THR A 204 -6.93 15.05 0.65
CA THR A 204 -6.97 13.84 -0.17
C THR A 204 -7.75 12.76 0.55
N ILE A 205 -8.59 12.00 -0.16
CA ILE A 205 -9.38 10.91 0.40
C ILE A 205 -8.99 9.62 -0.32
N THR A 206 -8.47 8.65 0.43
CA THR A 206 -7.95 7.41 -0.14
C THR A 206 -8.91 6.26 0.04
N GLY A 207 -9.17 5.52 -1.03
CA GLY A 207 -9.94 4.28 -0.99
C GLY A 207 -11.38 4.46 -0.55
N SER A 208 -11.98 5.65 -0.73
CA SER A 208 -13.42 5.88 -0.47
C SER A 208 -14.29 5.46 -1.66
N LEU A 209 -13.74 5.57 -2.87
CA LEU A 209 -14.34 5.12 -4.11
C LEU A 209 -13.61 3.88 -4.61
N ASP A 210 -14.32 3.05 -5.35
CA ASP A 210 -13.78 1.92 -6.09
C ASP A 210 -14.15 2.11 -7.57
N PHE A 211 -13.15 1.98 -8.44
CA PHE A 211 -13.27 2.13 -9.89
C PHE A 211 -13.01 0.82 -10.66
N SER A 212 -12.84 -0.31 -9.97
CA SER A 212 -12.50 -1.60 -10.58
C SER A 212 -13.65 -2.23 -11.38
N THR A 213 -14.90 -2.03 -10.95
CA THR A 213 -16.10 -2.64 -11.56
C THR A 213 -17.17 -1.61 -11.96
N GLY A 214 -16.86 -0.32 -11.85
CA GLY A 214 -17.77 0.79 -12.06
C GLY A 214 -17.51 1.91 -11.07
N ILE A 215 -18.38 2.92 -11.02
CA ILE A 215 -18.24 4.06 -10.08
C ILE A 215 -19.06 3.76 -8.84
N GLY A 216 -18.40 3.35 -7.76
CA GLY A 216 -19.09 3.03 -6.51
C GLY A 216 -18.29 3.35 -5.27
N PRO A 217 -18.91 3.27 -4.09
CA PRO A 217 -18.16 3.26 -2.84
C PRO A 217 -17.33 1.98 -2.77
N SER A 218 -16.07 2.09 -2.33
CA SER A 218 -15.28 0.92 -1.96
C SER A 218 -15.92 0.20 -0.77
N ILE A 219 -15.41 -1.00 -0.41
CA ILE A 219 -15.89 -1.73 0.77
C ILE A 219 -15.87 -0.84 2.03
N ALA A 220 -14.76 -0.16 2.28
CA ALA A 220 -14.66 0.79 3.40
C ALA A 220 -15.51 2.05 3.17
N GLY A 221 -15.56 2.54 1.93
CA GLY A 221 -16.32 3.73 1.54
C GLY A 221 -17.83 3.59 1.70
N ARG A 222 -18.38 2.37 1.80
CA ARG A 222 -19.81 2.12 2.06
C ARG A 222 -20.30 2.66 3.41
N ALA A 223 -19.39 2.95 4.34
CA ALA A 223 -19.73 3.62 5.59
C ALA A 223 -20.17 5.08 5.38
N ASN A 224 -19.79 5.70 4.26
CA ASN A 224 -20.18 7.06 3.92
C ASN A 224 -21.58 7.11 3.32
N LYS A 225 -22.38 8.08 3.74
CA LYS A 225 -23.68 8.37 3.14
C LYS A 225 -23.56 9.49 2.11
N VAL A 226 -24.50 9.55 1.18
CA VAL A 226 -24.57 10.64 0.18
C VAL A 226 -24.55 12.03 0.83
N PRO A 227 -25.29 12.30 1.93
CA PRO A 227 -25.21 13.60 2.61
C PRO A 227 -23.82 13.93 3.17
N ASP A 228 -23.02 12.94 3.52
CA ASP A 228 -21.64 13.16 3.99
C ASP A 228 -20.77 13.69 2.84
N LEU A 229 -20.92 13.11 1.65
CA LEU A 229 -20.19 13.52 0.43
C LEU A 229 -20.64 14.89 -0.07
N GLU A 230 -21.95 15.19 -0.01
CA GLU A 230 -22.50 16.52 -0.30
C GLU A 230 -21.96 17.57 0.69
N ARG A 231 -21.89 17.23 1.99
CA ARG A 231 -21.33 18.11 3.03
C ARG A 231 -19.84 18.35 2.85
N LEU A 232 -19.07 17.33 2.46
CA LEU A 232 -17.67 17.46 2.09
C LEU A 232 -17.49 18.49 0.96
N GLU A 233 -18.29 18.39 -0.10
CA GLU A 233 -18.23 19.33 -1.22
C GLU A 233 -18.55 20.76 -0.76
N GLN A 234 -19.58 20.93 0.09
CA GLN A 234 -19.96 22.23 0.64
C GLN A 234 -18.84 22.84 1.49
N TYR A 235 -18.22 22.07 2.38
CA TYR A 235 -17.09 22.55 3.18
C TYR A 235 -15.90 22.90 2.33
N ALA A 236 -15.53 22.06 1.36
CA ALA A 236 -14.41 22.31 0.49
C ALA A 236 -14.62 23.57 -0.39
N LYS A 237 -15.85 23.80 -0.89
CA LYS A 237 -16.23 25.06 -1.57
C LYS A 237 -16.10 26.27 -0.67
N LYS A 238 -16.64 26.20 0.55
CA LYS A 238 -16.60 27.30 1.53
C LYS A 238 -15.16 27.65 1.92
N LEU A 239 -14.28 26.65 1.99
CA LEU A 239 -12.86 26.82 2.32
C LEU A 239 -11.99 27.16 1.10
N GLY A 240 -12.51 27.01 -0.12
CA GLY A 240 -11.73 27.20 -1.35
C GLY A 240 -10.60 26.18 -1.52
N VAL A 241 -10.77 24.96 -1.03
CA VAL A 241 -9.75 23.90 -1.06
C VAL A 241 -10.15 22.76 -2.01
N PRO A 242 -9.21 22.19 -2.76
CA PRO A 242 -9.48 21.00 -3.56
C PRO A 242 -9.57 19.75 -2.67
N VAL A 243 -10.45 18.82 -3.06
CA VAL A 243 -10.49 17.45 -2.52
C VAL A 243 -10.13 16.47 -3.63
N VAL A 244 -9.09 15.68 -3.41
CA VAL A 244 -8.57 14.72 -4.39
C VAL A 244 -8.88 13.30 -3.93
N PHE A 245 -9.66 12.56 -4.71
CA PHE A 245 -9.89 11.15 -4.50
C PHE A 245 -8.70 10.34 -5.06
N LEU A 246 -8.14 9.51 -4.19
CA LEU A 246 -7.05 8.59 -4.50
C LEU A 246 -7.60 7.17 -4.45
N ASP A 247 -7.52 6.46 -5.56
CA ASP A 247 -7.86 5.05 -5.64
C ASP A 247 -6.77 4.29 -6.40
N SER A 248 -6.54 3.03 -6.01
CA SER A 248 -5.52 2.21 -6.64
C SER A 248 -5.85 1.95 -8.11
N SER A 249 -7.11 1.62 -8.44
CA SER A 249 -7.54 1.38 -9.82
C SER A 249 -7.51 2.66 -10.66
N SER A 250 -7.89 3.81 -10.09
CA SER A 250 -7.77 5.11 -10.79
C SER A 250 -6.33 5.44 -11.21
N GLN A 251 -5.37 4.96 -10.43
CA GLN A 251 -3.94 5.17 -10.62
C GLN A 251 -3.21 4.05 -11.37
N LEU A 252 -3.92 3.01 -11.86
CA LEU A 252 -3.35 1.80 -12.47
C LEU A 252 -2.50 0.96 -11.49
N ILE A 253 -2.85 0.95 -10.21
CA ILE A 253 -2.26 0.10 -9.17
C ILE A 253 -3.20 -1.10 -9.00
N ASN A 254 -3.13 -2.04 -9.95
CA ASN A 254 -4.17 -3.07 -10.10
C ASN A 254 -3.82 -4.42 -9.45
N PHE A 255 -2.57 -4.66 -9.08
CA PHE A 255 -2.17 -5.90 -8.43
C PHE A 255 -2.49 -5.86 -6.93
N ASP A 256 -3.00 -6.97 -6.40
CA ASP A 256 -3.41 -7.11 -4.99
C ASP A 256 -2.23 -7.33 -4.02
N TYR A 257 -1.11 -7.80 -4.54
CA TYR A 257 -0.02 -8.34 -3.73
C TYR A 257 1.17 -7.39 -3.70
N LEU A 258 1.66 -7.10 -2.50
CA LEU A 258 2.83 -6.23 -2.27
C LEU A 258 4.10 -6.76 -2.95
N GLY A 259 4.22 -8.08 -3.10
CA GLY A 259 5.33 -8.72 -3.81
C GLY A 259 5.45 -8.30 -5.27
N THR A 260 4.37 -7.85 -5.92
CA THR A 260 4.43 -7.31 -7.28
C THR A 260 5.12 -5.94 -7.33
N TYR A 261 5.00 -5.16 -6.26
CA TYR A 261 5.52 -3.79 -6.20
C TYR A 261 6.87 -3.68 -5.49
N MET A 262 7.37 -4.79 -4.93
CA MET A 262 8.61 -4.82 -4.17
C MET A 262 9.36 -6.13 -4.45
N TYR A 263 10.50 -6.03 -5.12
CA TYR A 263 11.34 -7.21 -5.36
C TYR A 263 11.85 -7.82 -4.05
N TYR A 264 11.82 -9.15 -3.97
CA TYR A 264 12.18 -9.90 -2.77
C TYR A 264 11.46 -9.43 -1.50
N TYR A 265 10.21 -8.97 -1.65
CA TYR A 265 9.38 -8.45 -0.58
C TYR A 265 9.40 -9.31 0.69
N ALA A 266 9.22 -10.62 0.55
CA ALA A 266 9.19 -11.55 1.69
C ALA A 266 10.49 -11.54 2.52
N TYR A 267 11.62 -11.32 1.86
CA TYR A 267 12.91 -11.23 2.54
C TYR A 267 13.05 -9.87 3.24
N TYR A 268 12.81 -8.78 2.50
CA TYR A 268 13.10 -7.43 2.96
C TYR A 268 12.06 -6.82 3.90
N ILE A 269 10.85 -7.39 4.02
CA ILE A 269 9.83 -6.86 4.93
C ILE A 269 10.32 -6.79 6.39
N ASN A 270 11.20 -7.70 6.81
CA ASN A 270 11.80 -7.69 8.15
C ASN A 270 12.91 -6.64 8.33
N THR A 271 13.30 -5.95 7.25
CA THR A 271 14.11 -4.72 7.31
C THR A 271 13.23 -3.50 7.51
N PHE A 272 12.03 -3.52 6.94
CA PHE A 272 11.06 -2.43 7.11
C PHE A 272 10.40 -2.46 8.48
N LEU A 273 10.00 -3.64 8.95
CA LEU A 273 9.23 -3.83 10.17
C LEU A 273 10.06 -4.53 11.26
N PRO A 274 9.96 -4.11 12.54
CA PRO A 274 10.43 -4.95 13.64
C PRO A 274 9.58 -6.22 13.76
N SER A 275 10.14 -7.28 14.35
CA SER A 275 9.49 -8.60 14.44
C SER A 275 8.12 -8.58 15.12
N SER A 276 7.93 -7.72 16.12
CA SER A 276 6.64 -7.48 16.79
C SER A 276 5.53 -7.02 15.84
N LEU A 277 5.89 -6.34 14.74
CA LEU A 277 4.95 -5.87 13.74
C LEU A 277 4.87 -6.79 12.52
N SER A 278 5.97 -7.41 12.09
CA SER A 278 5.94 -8.36 10.96
C SER A 278 5.33 -9.70 11.32
N ARG A 279 5.55 -10.20 12.55
CA ARG A 279 5.10 -11.53 12.98
C ARG A 279 3.59 -11.73 12.90
N PRO A 280 2.72 -10.82 13.36
CA PRO A 280 1.27 -11.01 13.22
C PRO A 280 0.79 -11.14 11.76
N HIS A 281 1.47 -10.48 10.80
CA HIS A 281 1.16 -10.64 9.38
C HIS A 281 1.63 -12.00 8.82
N LEU A 282 2.77 -12.49 9.32
CA LEU A 282 3.28 -13.83 9.03
C LEU A 282 2.36 -14.92 9.57
N GLU A 283 1.99 -14.81 10.84
CA GLU A 283 1.07 -15.72 11.54
C GLU A 283 -0.27 -15.81 10.82
N LYS A 284 -0.85 -14.66 10.42
CA LYS A 284 -2.06 -14.61 9.61
C LYS A 284 -1.91 -15.36 8.28
N ALA A 285 -0.81 -15.14 7.55
CA ALA A 285 -0.55 -15.81 6.28
C ALA A 285 -0.39 -17.32 6.43
N GLN A 286 0.29 -17.78 7.50
CA GLN A 286 0.46 -19.20 7.82
C GLN A 286 -0.89 -19.87 8.09
N ASP A 287 -1.74 -19.23 8.90
CA ASP A 287 -3.09 -19.70 9.20
C ASP A 287 -3.95 -19.82 7.93
N GLU A 288 -3.93 -18.81 7.06
CA GLU A 288 -4.66 -18.82 5.79
C GLU A 288 -4.15 -19.90 4.82
N LEU A 289 -2.83 -20.07 4.71
CA LEU A 289 -2.21 -21.05 3.82
C LEU A 289 -2.50 -22.49 4.24
N VAL A 290 -2.40 -22.78 5.54
CA VAL A 290 -2.76 -24.09 6.11
C VAL A 290 -4.26 -24.34 5.96
N THR A 291 -5.09 -23.32 6.22
CA THR A 291 -6.55 -23.42 6.01
C THR A 291 -6.87 -23.79 4.56
N PHE A 292 -6.23 -23.14 3.59
CA PHE A 292 -6.37 -23.44 2.16
C PHE A 292 -6.01 -24.91 1.84
N ALA A 293 -4.83 -25.37 2.26
CA ALA A 293 -4.35 -26.72 1.95
C ALA A 293 -5.28 -27.79 2.53
N PHE A 294 -5.73 -27.62 3.77
CA PHE A 294 -6.64 -28.56 4.41
C PHE A 294 -8.07 -28.47 3.89
N ARG A 295 -8.51 -27.33 3.34
CA ARG A 295 -9.79 -27.22 2.63
C ARG A 295 -9.84 -28.08 1.38
N LEU A 296 -8.76 -28.10 0.59
CA LEU A 296 -8.64 -28.98 -0.58
C LEU A 296 -8.65 -30.46 -0.15
N ARG A 297 -7.90 -30.80 0.90
CA ARG A 297 -7.89 -32.15 1.48
C ARG A 297 -9.27 -32.57 1.97
N ALA A 298 -9.93 -31.73 2.75
CA ALA A 298 -11.29 -31.91 3.26
C ALA A 298 -12.29 -32.17 2.14
N ALA A 299 -12.25 -31.36 1.06
CA ALA A 299 -13.08 -31.56 -0.12
C ALA A 299 -12.83 -32.92 -0.79
N SER A 300 -11.56 -33.32 -0.93
CA SER A 300 -11.16 -34.59 -1.56
C SER A 300 -11.64 -35.83 -0.77
N GLU A 301 -11.70 -35.73 0.55
CA GLU A 301 -12.14 -36.84 1.41
C GLU A 301 -13.62 -36.75 1.82
N ALA A 302 -14.33 -35.71 1.39
CA ALA A 302 -15.67 -35.37 1.86
C ALA A 302 -15.79 -35.26 3.40
N LYS A 303 -14.71 -34.85 4.08
CA LYS A 303 -14.64 -34.63 5.53
C LYS A 303 -14.71 -33.14 5.82
N TYR A 304 -15.71 -32.69 6.56
CA TYR A 304 -15.98 -31.26 6.78
C TYR A 304 -16.07 -30.92 8.27
N GLY A 305 -16.07 -29.63 8.59
CA GLY A 305 -16.22 -29.16 9.97
C GLY A 305 -15.16 -29.74 10.92
N MET A 306 -15.61 -30.36 12.01
CA MET A 306 -14.71 -30.92 13.04
C MET A 306 -13.81 -32.04 12.54
N GLU A 307 -14.22 -32.81 11.53
CA GLU A 307 -13.36 -33.87 10.99
C GLU A 307 -12.14 -33.31 10.27
N ALA A 308 -12.31 -32.19 9.55
CA ALA A 308 -11.20 -31.49 8.93
C ALA A 308 -10.25 -30.88 9.98
N VAL A 309 -10.81 -30.31 11.06
CA VAL A 309 -10.01 -29.79 12.18
C VAL A 309 -9.19 -30.89 12.85
N LYS A 310 -9.75 -32.09 13.04
CA LYS A 310 -8.99 -33.25 13.56
C LYS A 310 -7.82 -33.62 12.65
N MET A 311 -7.97 -33.51 11.33
CA MET A 311 -6.85 -33.71 10.40
C MET A 311 -5.79 -32.63 10.59
N VAL A 312 -6.18 -31.35 10.69
CA VAL A 312 -5.23 -30.24 10.90
C VAL A 312 -4.43 -30.44 12.18
N GLN A 313 -5.10 -30.69 13.30
CA GLN A 313 -4.48 -30.88 14.62
C GLN A 313 -3.54 -32.09 14.67
N LYS A 314 -3.74 -33.10 13.82
CA LYS A 314 -2.84 -34.26 13.72
C LYS A 314 -1.50 -33.92 13.05
N TYR A 315 -1.47 -32.92 12.17
CA TYR A 315 -0.32 -32.62 11.31
C TYR A 315 0.35 -31.27 11.60
N LEU A 316 -0.23 -30.45 12.48
CA LEU A 316 0.44 -29.27 13.06
C LEU A 316 1.09 -29.62 14.40
N ASP A 317 2.30 -29.12 14.63
CA ASP A 317 2.93 -29.17 15.96
C ASP A 317 2.28 -28.12 16.88
N PRO A 318 1.60 -28.51 17.98
CA PRO A 318 1.00 -27.54 18.90
C PRO A 318 2.01 -26.57 19.52
N ARG A 319 3.30 -26.94 19.63
CA ARG A 319 4.34 -26.09 20.21
C ARG A 319 4.61 -24.84 19.37
N THR A 320 4.56 -24.98 18.04
CA THR A 320 4.82 -23.90 17.09
C THR A 320 3.53 -23.27 16.56
N ALA A 321 2.44 -24.04 16.47
CA ALA A 321 1.18 -23.60 15.88
C ALA A 321 0.27 -22.81 16.83
N LYS A 322 0.37 -22.99 18.15
CA LYS A 322 -0.58 -22.43 19.14
C LYS A 322 -0.74 -20.90 19.05
N GLN A 323 0.29 -20.18 18.61
CA GLN A 323 0.29 -18.72 18.56
C GLN A 323 -0.47 -18.15 17.36
N TRP A 324 -0.65 -18.93 16.28
CA TRP A 324 -1.18 -18.42 15.02
C TRP A 324 -2.33 -19.25 14.42
N ALA A 325 -2.43 -20.53 14.78
CA ALA A 325 -3.47 -21.41 14.27
C ALA A 325 -4.83 -21.00 14.84
N HIS A 326 -5.62 -20.29 14.05
CA HIS A 326 -6.94 -19.80 14.45
C HIS A 326 -8.01 -20.28 13.48
N ASN A 327 -7.95 -19.86 12.22
CA ASN A 327 -8.90 -20.27 11.20
C ASN A 327 -8.71 -21.74 10.81
N CYS A 328 -7.47 -22.24 10.76
CA CYS A 328 -7.20 -23.62 10.38
C CYS A 328 -7.67 -24.63 11.45
N ILE A 329 -7.93 -24.19 12.68
CA ILE A 329 -8.53 -25.02 13.73
C ILE A 329 -10.00 -24.66 14.02
N ASN A 330 -10.59 -23.73 13.24
CA ASN A 330 -12.00 -23.38 13.33
C ASN A 330 -12.82 -24.29 12.40
N LYS A 331 -13.80 -25.02 12.96
CA LYS A 331 -14.69 -25.90 12.19
C LYS A 331 -15.46 -25.15 11.10
N ASP A 332 -15.81 -23.89 11.32
CA ASP A 332 -16.59 -23.09 10.37
C ASP A 332 -15.76 -22.70 9.14
N SER A 333 -14.43 -22.80 9.24
CA SER A 333 -13.54 -22.68 8.08
C SER A 333 -13.69 -23.83 7.09
N TYR A 334 -14.28 -24.96 7.50
CA TYR A 334 -14.36 -26.19 6.73
C TYR A 334 -15.79 -26.58 6.33
N GLU A 335 -16.67 -25.58 6.18
CA GLU A 335 -17.96 -25.79 5.51
C GLU A 335 -17.74 -26.32 4.08
N LYS A 336 -18.65 -27.18 3.62
CA LYS A 336 -18.59 -27.80 2.29
C LYS A 336 -18.42 -26.78 1.15
N SER A 337 -19.09 -25.63 1.25
CA SER A 337 -18.97 -24.52 0.30
C SER A 337 -17.56 -23.91 0.28
N LYS A 338 -16.97 -23.63 1.45
CA LYS A 338 -15.62 -23.06 1.61
C LYS A 338 -14.54 -24.04 1.15
N CYS A 339 -14.68 -25.33 1.46
CA CYS A 339 -13.75 -26.36 1.00
C CYS A 339 -13.75 -26.48 -0.53
N ARG A 340 -14.93 -26.44 -1.17
CA ARG A 340 -15.03 -26.45 -2.64
C ARG A 340 -14.50 -25.16 -3.26
N ALA A 341 -14.74 -24.02 -2.62
CA ALA A 341 -14.25 -22.72 -3.11
C ALA A 341 -12.71 -22.63 -3.12
N ALA A 342 -12.01 -23.38 -2.27
CA ALA A 342 -10.55 -23.42 -2.27
C ALA A 342 -9.96 -23.91 -3.61
N GLY A 343 -10.70 -24.70 -4.39
CA GLY A 343 -10.28 -25.13 -5.73
C GLY A 343 -10.42 -24.07 -6.83
N LYS A 344 -10.95 -22.87 -6.52
CA LYS A 344 -11.08 -21.79 -7.50
C LYS A 344 -9.74 -21.10 -7.76
N ASP A 345 -9.59 -20.56 -8.97
CA ASP A 345 -8.35 -19.93 -9.44
C ASP A 345 -7.90 -18.80 -8.54
N GLU A 346 -8.82 -17.98 -8.03
CA GLU A 346 -8.48 -16.86 -7.14
C GLU A 346 -7.91 -17.36 -5.80
N SER A 347 -8.46 -18.45 -5.25
CA SER A 347 -7.99 -19.06 -4.01
C SER A 347 -6.62 -19.72 -4.18
N ILE A 348 -6.41 -20.41 -5.30
CA ILE A 348 -5.12 -21.02 -5.62
C ILE A 348 -4.07 -19.93 -5.85
N HIS A 349 -4.39 -18.89 -6.62
CA HIS A 349 -3.49 -17.76 -6.86
C HIS A 349 -3.13 -17.07 -5.54
N HIS A 350 -4.10 -16.83 -4.65
CA HIS A 350 -3.83 -16.28 -3.33
C HIS A 350 -2.88 -17.16 -2.51
N ALA A 351 -3.11 -18.48 -2.50
CA ALA A 351 -2.22 -19.43 -1.82
C ALA A 351 -0.81 -19.45 -2.41
N VAL A 352 -0.64 -19.31 -3.73
CA VAL A 352 0.68 -19.15 -4.38
C VAL A 352 1.40 -17.92 -3.85
N GLN A 353 0.70 -16.80 -3.70
CA GLN A 353 1.26 -15.54 -3.21
C GLN A 353 1.66 -15.64 -1.74
N LEU A 354 0.83 -16.22 -0.89
CA LEU A 354 1.17 -16.48 0.51
C LEU A 354 2.34 -17.47 0.64
N ALA A 355 2.42 -18.49 -0.23
CA ALA A 355 3.52 -19.44 -0.20
C ALA A 355 4.86 -18.80 -0.61
N ASP A 356 4.86 -17.84 -1.53
CA ASP A 356 6.06 -17.11 -1.94
C ASP A 356 6.45 -16.00 -0.94
N CYS A 357 5.44 -15.27 -0.44
CA CYS A 357 5.54 -14.09 0.41
C CYS A 357 4.49 -14.13 1.55
N PRO A 358 4.75 -14.85 2.67
CA PRO A 358 3.75 -15.09 3.71
C PRO A 358 3.61 -13.89 4.64
N PHE A 359 3.12 -12.76 4.14
CA PHE A 359 2.80 -11.58 4.94
C PHE A 359 1.45 -11.03 4.51
N ALA A 360 0.40 -11.51 5.18
CA ALA A 360 -0.98 -11.16 4.85
C ALA A 360 -1.36 -9.82 5.49
N ARG A 361 -2.08 -8.99 4.74
CA ARG A 361 -2.70 -7.77 5.28
C ARG A 361 -3.76 -8.13 6.33
N PHE A 362 -3.98 -7.30 7.34
CA PHE A 362 -5.07 -7.50 8.29
C PHE A 362 -6.43 -7.27 7.63
N SER A 363 -6.53 -6.26 6.77
CA SER A 363 -7.70 -6.00 5.95
C SER A 363 -7.96 -7.14 4.96
N SER A 364 -9.24 -7.51 4.82
CA SER A 364 -9.71 -8.44 3.78
C SER A 364 -10.03 -7.74 2.45
N THR A 365 -9.85 -6.42 2.37
CA THR A 365 -10.16 -5.65 1.16
C THR A 365 -9.12 -5.91 0.09
N PRO A 366 -9.48 -6.27 -1.16
CA PRO A 366 -8.54 -6.44 -2.27
C PRO A 366 -7.68 -5.19 -2.54
N GLY A 367 -6.59 -5.34 -3.27
CA GLY A 367 -5.69 -4.24 -3.65
C GLY A 367 -4.73 -3.78 -2.55
N VAL A 368 -3.92 -2.77 -2.83
CA VAL A 368 -3.01 -2.11 -1.87
C VAL A 368 -3.38 -0.62 -1.74
N PRO A 369 -4.48 -0.28 -1.05
CA PRO A 369 -5.02 1.07 -1.04
C PRO A 369 -4.03 2.12 -0.51
N ALA A 370 -3.14 1.77 0.42
CA ALA A 370 -2.12 2.71 0.90
C ALA A 370 -1.15 3.15 -0.22
N PHE A 371 -0.93 2.33 -1.25
CA PHE A 371 -0.01 2.64 -2.33
C PHE A 371 -0.54 3.73 -3.28
N ALA A 372 -1.86 3.95 -3.31
CA ALA A 372 -2.47 5.10 -4.01
C ALA A 372 -2.03 6.46 -3.43
N ARG A 373 -1.35 6.46 -2.28
CA ARG A 373 -0.79 7.65 -1.63
C ARG A 373 0.69 7.88 -1.93
N LEU A 374 1.38 6.96 -2.60
CA LEU A 374 2.80 7.13 -2.94
C LEU A 374 3.02 8.32 -3.90
N ALA A 375 2.01 8.66 -4.71
CA ALA A 375 2.01 9.79 -5.63
C ALA A 375 1.69 11.13 -4.97
N VAL A 376 1.47 11.22 -3.66
CA VAL A 376 1.17 12.49 -2.97
C VAL A 376 2.04 12.70 -1.74
N GLY A 377 2.08 13.94 -1.26
CA GLY A 377 2.86 14.31 -0.09
C GLY A 377 4.19 15.00 -0.42
N PRO A 378 4.96 15.37 0.62
CA PRO A 378 6.14 16.24 0.49
C PRO A 378 7.30 15.59 -0.27
N ALA A 379 7.18 14.28 -0.49
CA ALA A 379 8.16 13.39 -1.08
C ALA A 379 7.96 13.16 -2.58
N SER A 380 6.90 13.73 -3.16
CA SER A 380 6.37 13.37 -4.49
C SER A 380 6.31 14.60 -5.40
N THR A 381 7.40 15.36 -5.47
CA THR A 381 7.49 16.61 -6.25
C THR A 381 7.41 16.39 -7.76
N SER A 382 7.71 15.18 -8.25
CA SER A 382 7.59 14.80 -9.68
C SER A 382 6.21 14.24 -10.05
N THR A 383 5.24 14.23 -9.13
CA THR A 383 3.87 13.79 -9.44
C THR A 383 3.24 14.50 -10.64
N PRO A 384 3.42 15.83 -10.83
CA PRO A 384 2.94 16.53 -12.03
C PRO A 384 3.47 16.00 -13.36
N ASP A 385 4.59 15.27 -13.37
CA ASP A 385 5.18 14.70 -14.60
C ASP A 385 4.50 13.39 -15.03
N HIS A 386 3.63 12.84 -14.18
CA HIS A 386 3.12 11.48 -14.32
C HIS A 386 1.62 11.36 -14.13
N TYR A 387 1.04 12.25 -13.33
CA TYR A 387 -0.37 12.21 -12.98
C TYR A 387 -1.06 13.51 -13.37
N THR A 388 -2.37 13.38 -13.53
CA THR A 388 -3.31 14.48 -13.67
C THR A 388 -4.27 14.39 -12.48
N ALA A 389 -4.31 15.42 -11.64
CA ALA A 389 -5.46 15.62 -10.77
C ALA A 389 -6.59 16.14 -11.67
N ALA A 390 -7.52 15.28 -12.08
CA ALA A 390 -8.56 15.62 -13.06
C ALA A 390 -9.76 16.29 -12.38
N PRO A 391 -10.04 17.59 -12.63
CA PRO A 391 -11.26 18.25 -12.19
C PRO A 391 -12.52 17.46 -12.56
N VAL A 392 -13.35 17.12 -11.58
CA VAL A 392 -14.51 16.25 -11.76
C VAL A 392 -15.77 16.78 -11.08
N SER A 393 -16.92 16.61 -11.71
CA SER A 393 -18.23 16.72 -11.06
C SER A 393 -18.78 15.32 -10.86
N ILE A 394 -19.20 14.98 -9.64
CA ILE A 394 -19.66 13.64 -9.27
C ILE A 394 -21.15 13.71 -8.91
N ALA A 395 -21.97 12.89 -9.57
CA ALA A 395 -23.36 12.66 -9.23
C ALA A 395 -23.46 11.36 -8.40
N PHE A 396 -23.19 11.44 -7.09
CA PHE A 396 -23.09 10.28 -6.20
C PHE A 396 -24.32 9.36 -6.26
N ARG A 397 -25.53 9.93 -6.32
CA ARG A 397 -26.77 9.14 -6.40
C ARG A 397 -26.93 8.35 -7.70
N LYS A 398 -26.28 8.80 -8.77
CA LYS A 398 -26.36 8.19 -10.10
C LYS A 398 -25.13 7.34 -10.44
N SER A 399 -24.14 7.27 -9.55
CA SER A 399 -22.86 6.60 -9.83
C SER A 399 -22.24 7.09 -11.15
N GLN A 400 -22.26 8.40 -11.37
CA GLN A 400 -21.73 9.02 -12.57
C GLN A 400 -20.79 10.14 -12.20
N PHE A 401 -19.75 10.35 -13.00
CA PHE A 401 -18.92 11.54 -12.91
C PHE A 401 -18.64 12.09 -14.31
N ARG A 402 -18.11 13.31 -14.38
CA ARG A 402 -17.68 13.94 -15.65
C ARG A 402 -16.53 14.91 -15.43
N PRO A 403 -15.67 15.12 -16.43
CA PRO A 403 -14.70 16.21 -16.38
C PRO A 403 -15.43 17.56 -16.24
N ALA A 404 -15.00 18.39 -15.29
CA ALA A 404 -15.62 19.69 -15.06
C ALA A 404 -14.60 20.69 -14.53
N SER A 405 -14.50 21.87 -15.15
CA SER A 405 -13.61 22.95 -14.70
C SER A 405 -14.36 24.29 -14.66
N PRO A 406 -14.32 25.05 -13.56
CA PRO A 406 -13.67 24.73 -12.29
C PRO A 406 -14.40 23.60 -11.53
N SER A 407 -13.68 22.90 -10.65
CA SER A 407 -14.26 21.95 -9.70
C SER A 407 -13.57 21.99 -8.34
N THR A 408 -14.30 21.58 -7.32
CA THR A 408 -13.80 21.33 -5.96
C THR A 408 -13.26 19.90 -5.82
N PHE A 409 -13.80 18.96 -6.60
CA PHE A 409 -13.41 17.56 -6.57
C PHE A 409 -12.50 17.20 -7.73
N TYR A 410 -11.55 16.32 -7.44
CA TYR A 410 -10.54 15.84 -8.36
C TYR A 410 -10.39 14.32 -8.19
N ILE A 411 -10.08 13.61 -9.27
CA ILE A 411 -9.63 12.21 -9.21
C ILE A 411 -8.19 12.18 -9.73
N LEU A 412 -7.30 11.49 -9.01
CA LEU A 412 -5.93 11.30 -9.48
C LEU A 412 -5.90 10.17 -10.51
N ILE A 413 -5.53 10.50 -11.74
CA ILE A 413 -5.37 9.54 -12.85
C ILE A 413 -3.97 9.70 -13.48
N PRO A 414 -3.41 8.62 -14.06
CA PRO A 414 -2.17 8.72 -14.83
C PRO A 414 -2.36 9.61 -16.06
N GLN A 415 -1.29 10.27 -16.49
CA GLN A 415 -1.24 10.91 -17.80
C GLN A 415 -1.31 9.87 -18.93
N ALA A 416 -1.70 10.28 -20.14
CA ALA A 416 -1.83 9.41 -21.33
C ALA A 416 -0.59 8.55 -21.62
N THR A 417 0.60 9.04 -21.27
CA THR A 417 1.89 8.39 -21.53
C THR A 417 2.21 7.27 -20.53
N GLN A 418 1.41 7.13 -19.48
CA GLN A 418 1.59 6.19 -18.38
C GLN A 418 0.67 4.99 -18.55
N ASP A 419 1.28 3.81 -18.63
CA ASP A 419 0.61 2.52 -18.66
C ASP A 419 0.82 1.77 -17.33
N LEU A 420 0.16 0.61 -17.20
CA LEU A 420 0.23 -0.24 -16.00
C LEU A 420 1.68 -0.62 -15.67
N GLU A 421 2.49 -0.94 -16.68
CA GLU A 421 3.88 -1.35 -16.51
C GLU A 421 4.74 -0.21 -15.97
N LYS A 422 4.65 0.99 -16.57
CA LYS A 422 5.38 2.18 -16.09
C LYS A 422 5.00 2.59 -14.68
N VAL A 423 3.73 2.52 -14.33
CA VAL A 423 3.27 2.80 -12.96
C VAL A 423 3.85 1.77 -11.99
N THR A 424 3.79 0.48 -12.34
CA THR A 424 4.32 -0.61 -11.52
C THR A 424 5.83 -0.46 -11.32
N ASN A 425 6.59 -0.25 -12.40
CA ASN A 425 8.05 -0.06 -12.37
C ASN A 425 8.45 1.18 -11.57
N ARG A 426 7.66 2.26 -11.62
CA ARG A 426 7.91 3.44 -10.78
C ARG A 426 7.73 3.13 -9.31
N ILE A 427 6.66 2.43 -8.93
CA ILE A 427 6.44 2.04 -7.54
C ILE A 427 7.57 1.12 -7.07
N GLN A 428 7.97 0.14 -7.88
CA GLN A 428 9.12 -0.71 -7.60
C GLN A 428 10.39 0.11 -7.38
N GLY A 429 10.74 1.01 -8.31
CA GLY A 429 11.91 1.87 -8.19
C GLY A 429 11.89 2.74 -6.92
N LEU A 430 10.73 3.31 -6.59
CA LEU A 430 10.53 4.07 -5.36
C LEU A 430 10.76 3.20 -4.13
N MET A 431 10.10 2.03 -4.05
CA MET A 431 10.20 1.17 -2.88
C MET A 431 11.59 0.55 -2.71
N MET A 432 12.30 0.26 -3.81
CA MET A 432 13.70 -0.17 -3.77
C MET A 432 14.63 0.95 -3.26
N ALA A 433 14.40 2.20 -3.67
CA ALA A 433 15.16 3.33 -3.14
C ALA A 433 14.89 3.56 -1.64
N VAL A 434 13.65 3.36 -1.18
CA VAL A 434 13.30 3.42 0.24
C VAL A 434 13.95 2.26 0.99
N LEU A 435 13.88 1.03 0.47
CA LEU A 435 14.53 -0.14 1.04
C LEU A 435 16.02 0.11 1.27
N GLU A 436 16.74 0.62 0.26
CA GLU A 436 18.17 0.87 0.39
C GLU A 436 18.50 1.84 1.53
N ARG A 437 17.67 2.87 1.72
CA ARG A 437 17.81 3.81 2.84
C ARG A 437 17.58 3.14 4.20
N VAL A 438 16.54 2.32 4.31
CA VAL A 438 16.24 1.59 5.55
C VAL A 438 17.32 0.55 5.84
N ARG A 439 17.80 -0.17 4.82
CA ARG A 439 18.85 -1.18 4.93
C ARG A 439 20.18 -0.61 5.44
N ARG A 440 20.54 0.60 5.02
CA ARG A 440 21.73 1.29 5.55
C ARG A 440 21.62 1.62 7.05
N GLU A 441 20.42 1.81 7.56
CA GLU A 441 20.18 2.09 9.00
C GLU A 441 19.99 0.82 9.82
N LYS A 442 19.33 -0.19 9.25
CA LYS A 442 18.85 -1.39 9.97
C LYS A 442 19.65 -2.65 9.67
N GLY A 443 20.48 -2.62 8.65
CA GLY A 443 21.16 -3.78 8.12
C GLY A 443 20.24 -4.68 7.28
N ASN A 444 20.80 -5.82 6.89
CA ASN A 444 20.05 -6.88 6.22
C ASN A 444 19.12 -7.59 7.21
N PRO A 445 17.99 -8.14 6.74
CA PRO A 445 17.06 -8.83 7.60
C PRO A 445 17.69 -10.13 8.12
N VAL A 446 17.46 -10.42 9.41
CA VAL A 446 17.88 -11.67 10.06
C VAL A 446 16.63 -12.45 10.46
N LEU A 447 16.51 -13.68 9.96
CA LEU A 447 15.42 -14.57 10.33
C LEU A 447 15.82 -15.44 11.51
N GLY A 448 15.03 -15.38 12.59
CA GLY A 448 15.21 -16.19 13.79
C GLY A 448 14.87 -17.66 13.56
N ASP A 449 15.38 -18.52 14.43
CA ASP A 449 15.17 -19.97 14.33
C ASP A 449 13.71 -20.36 14.58
N THR A 450 12.99 -19.57 15.38
CA THR A 450 11.55 -19.74 15.61
C THR A 450 10.77 -19.59 14.30
N GLU A 451 11.01 -18.51 13.54
CA GLU A 451 10.35 -18.29 12.24
C GLU A 451 10.67 -19.42 11.24
N LYS A 452 11.93 -19.86 11.19
CA LYS A 452 12.35 -20.98 10.33
C LYS A 452 11.67 -22.29 10.74
N SER A 453 11.58 -22.58 12.03
CA SER A 453 10.92 -23.80 12.53
C SER A 453 9.43 -23.78 12.23
N MET A 454 8.74 -22.68 12.52
CA MET A 454 7.32 -22.51 12.20
C MET A 454 7.07 -22.71 10.70
N TRP A 455 7.92 -22.14 9.84
CA TRP A 455 7.76 -22.31 8.40
C TRP A 455 7.97 -23.76 7.94
N ARG A 456 8.95 -24.48 8.49
CA ARG A 456 9.13 -25.92 8.20
C ARG A 456 7.88 -26.74 8.56
N ASP A 457 7.24 -26.45 9.68
CA ASP A 457 6.00 -27.11 10.09
C ASP A 457 4.84 -26.80 9.12
N VAL A 458 4.71 -25.54 8.70
CA VAL A 458 3.72 -25.12 7.68
C VAL A 458 3.97 -25.85 6.36
N VAL A 459 5.22 -25.88 5.87
CA VAL A 459 5.58 -26.59 4.64
C VAL A 459 5.23 -28.08 4.74
N LYS A 460 5.54 -28.73 5.87
CA LYS A 460 5.23 -30.14 6.12
C LYS A 460 3.73 -30.40 6.09
N ALA A 461 2.95 -29.62 6.85
CA ALA A 461 1.51 -29.79 6.96
C ALA A 461 0.79 -29.52 5.62
N CYS A 462 1.16 -28.43 4.94
CA CYS A 462 0.61 -28.09 3.62
C CYS A 462 0.97 -29.14 2.57
N THR A 463 2.23 -29.58 2.52
CA THR A 463 2.66 -30.61 1.54
C THR A 463 1.84 -31.89 1.73
N TRP A 464 1.70 -32.37 2.98
CA TRP A 464 0.89 -33.55 3.26
C TRP A 464 -0.57 -33.41 2.80
N ALA A 465 -1.20 -32.27 3.12
CA ALA A 465 -2.59 -32.03 2.77
C ALA A 465 -2.80 -31.93 1.25
N LEU A 466 -1.89 -31.25 0.55
CA LEU A 466 -1.96 -31.10 -0.90
C LEU A 466 -1.70 -32.44 -1.61
N ASP A 467 -0.68 -33.19 -1.21
CA ASP A 467 -0.35 -34.53 -1.77
C ASP A 467 -1.53 -35.49 -1.64
N GLY A 468 -2.16 -35.52 -0.47
CA GLY A 468 -3.32 -36.37 -0.22
C GLY A 468 -4.56 -35.97 -1.05
N SER A 469 -4.60 -34.78 -1.63
CA SER A 469 -5.73 -34.34 -2.45
C SER A 469 -5.57 -34.61 -3.95
N GLU A 470 -4.34 -34.90 -4.43
CA GLU A 470 -4.01 -34.90 -5.87
C GLU A 470 -4.83 -35.90 -6.70
N GLU A 471 -5.00 -37.13 -6.22
CA GLU A 471 -5.68 -38.20 -6.96
C GLU A 471 -7.18 -37.92 -7.23
N LYS A 472 -7.80 -37.08 -6.40
CA LYS A 472 -9.24 -36.77 -6.47
C LYS A 472 -9.53 -35.38 -7.01
N MET A 473 -8.49 -34.61 -7.33
CA MET A 473 -8.64 -33.29 -7.95
C MET A 473 -8.68 -33.39 -9.48
N PRO A 474 -9.41 -32.50 -10.18
CA PRO A 474 -9.29 -32.37 -11.63
C PRO A 474 -7.85 -32.09 -12.06
N LYS A 475 -7.39 -32.67 -13.18
CA LYS A 475 -6.00 -32.55 -13.66
C LYS A 475 -5.51 -31.10 -13.78
N ASP A 476 -6.37 -30.20 -14.26
CA ASP A 476 -6.04 -28.78 -14.37
C ASP A 476 -5.82 -28.11 -13.01
N MET A 477 -6.59 -28.52 -12.00
CA MET A 477 -6.44 -28.04 -10.62
C MET A 477 -5.13 -28.55 -10.02
N VAL A 478 -4.80 -29.84 -10.23
CA VAL A 478 -3.52 -30.43 -9.78
C VAL A 478 -2.34 -29.63 -10.34
N ARG A 479 -2.38 -29.26 -11.63
CA ARG A 479 -1.34 -28.43 -12.26
C ARG A 479 -1.19 -27.08 -11.57
N LYS A 480 -2.29 -26.41 -11.22
CA LYS A 480 -2.27 -25.11 -10.54
C LYS A 480 -1.79 -25.22 -9.09
N VAL A 481 -2.29 -26.21 -8.34
CA VAL A 481 -1.90 -26.47 -6.94
C VAL A 481 -0.42 -26.85 -6.82
N ARG A 482 0.16 -27.47 -7.84
CA ARG A 482 1.60 -27.75 -7.89
C ARG A 482 2.46 -26.48 -7.76
N PHE A 483 2.01 -25.34 -8.27
CA PHE A 483 2.72 -24.06 -8.07
C PHE A 483 2.73 -23.64 -6.60
N VAL A 484 1.66 -23.91 -5.84
CA VAL A 484 1.63 -23.66 -4.38
C VAL A 484 2.70 -24.51 -3.69
N LYS A 485 2.73 -25.82 -3.98
CA LYS A 485 3.74 -26.76 -3.45
C LYS A 485 5.17 -26.32 -3.78
N GLN A 486 5.40 -25.86 -5.00
CA GLN A 486 6.69 -25.36 -5.44
C GLN A 486 7.07 -24.11 -4.64
N LYS A 487 6.19 -23.11 -4.56
CA LYS A 487 6.46 -21.84 -3.85
C LYS A 487 6.68 -22.01 -2.35
N LEU A 488 6.03 -22.96 -1.71
CA LEU A 488 6.28 -23.30 -0.30
C LEU A 488 7.76 -23.61 -0.02
N LYS A 489 8.46 -24.23 -0.98
CA LYS A 489 9.86 -24.65 -0.84
C LYS A 489 10.84 -23.69 -1.52
N THR A 490 10.52 -23.27 -2.74
CA THR A 490 11.44 -22.50 -3.61
C THR A 490 11.00 -21.05 -3.82
N GLY A 491 9.94 -20.60 -3.15
CA GLY A 491 9.54 -19.21 -3.15
C GLY A 491 10.54 -18.33 -2.38
N THR A 492 10.38 -17.02 -2.51
CA THR A 492 11.25 -16.03 -1.86
C THR A 492 11.44 -16.33 -0.37
N TRP A 493 10.34 -16.59 0.34
CA TRP A 493 10.38 -16.92 1.76
C TRP A 493 10.96 -18.30 2.05
N GLY A 494 10.63 -19.33 1.26
CA GLY A 494 11.20 -20.68 1.44
C GLY A 494 12.72 -20.68 1.34
N TYR A 495 13.28 -19.90 0.40
CA TYR A 495 14.71 -19.66 0.29
C TYR A 495 15.27 -18.91 1.51
N ALA A 496 14.63 -17.80 1.92
CA ALA A 496 15.06 -17.01 3.07
C ALA A 496 15.05 -17.81 4.38
N ALA A 497 14.01 -18.63 4.59
CA ALA A 497 13.84 -19.48 5.77
C ALA A 497 14.79 -20.70 5.80
N GLY A 498 15.57 -20.94 4.73
CA GLY A 498 16.54 -22.03 4.66
C GLY A 498 15.90 -23.41 4.65
N VAL A 499 14.73 -23.56 4.01
CA VAL A 499 14.12 -24.89 3.84
C VAL A 499 14.99 -25.69 2.87
N GLU A 500 15.73 -26.67 3.38
CA GLU A 500 16.64 -27.50 2.59
C GLU A 500 15.97 -28.08 1.34
N MET A 501 16.61 -27.85 0.18
CA MET A 501 16.23 -28.47 -1.08
C MET A 501 16.70 -29.93 -1.08
N ASN A 502 15.82 -30.88 -0.81
CA ASN A 502 16.06 -32.26 -1.23
C ASN A 502 15.91 -32.34 -2.76
N ARG A 503 17.04 -32.08 -3.46
CA ARG A 503 17.34 -32.21 -4.90
C ARG A 503 16.37 -31.57 -5.92
N PRO A 504 16.89 -30.99 -7.02
CA PRO A 504 16.02 -30.47 -8.07
C PRO A 504 15.31 -31.65 -8.76
N TYR A 505 13.98 -31.57 -8.85
CA TYR A 505 13.24 -32.32 -9.87
C TYR A 505 13.80 -31.90 -11.22
N ALA A 506 14.59 -32.78 -11.85
CA ALA A 506 14.95 -32.65 -13.24
C ALA A 506 13.64 -32.63 -14.04
N PHE A 507 13.33 -31.48 -14.63
CA PHE A 507 12.28 -31.38 -15.62
C PHE A 507 12.80 -32.09 -16.87
N ASP A 508 12.16 -33.21 -17.20
CA ASP A 508 12.30 -33.86 -18.50
C ASP A 508 11.78 -32.88 -19.55
N GLN A 509 12.70 -32.27 -20.31
CA GLN A 509 12.36 -31.45 -21.47
C GLN A 509 11.90 -32.37 -22.61
N GLY A 510 10.66 -32.83 -22.49
CA GLY A 510 9.92 -33.45 -23.58
C GLY A 510 9.67 -32.42 -24.68
N LYS A 511 10.19 -32.73 -25.87
CA LYS A 511 10.12 -31.95 -27.11
C LYS A 511 8.71 -31.45 -27.46
N GLY A 512 8.63 -30.14 -27.76
CA GLY A 512 7.78 -29.55 -28.80
C GLY A 512 6.26 -29.46 -28.53
N GLN A 513 5.79 -28.30 -28.09
CA GLN A 513 4.86 -27.44 -28.83
C GLN A 513 4.59 -26.14 -28.06
N SER A 514 4.60 -25.04 -28.80
CA SER A 514 4.48 -23.65 -28.37
C SER A 514 3.14 -23.33 -27.71
N ALA A 515 3.18 -22.78 -26.50
CA ALA A 515 2.15 -21.89 -25.97
C ALA A 515 2.81 -20.87 -25.03
N THR A 516 3.01 -19.65 -25.53
CA THR A 516 3.34 -18.46 -24.75
C THR A 516 2.21 -18.14 -23.78
N PRO A 517 2.52 -17.75 -22.53
CA PRO A 517 2.29 -16.35 -22.15
C PRO A 517 3.58 -15.70 -21.64
N GLY A 518 3.89 -14.53 -22.21
CA GLY A 518 5.12 -13.80 -21.98
C GLY A 518 5.21 -13.06 -20.65
N TYR A 519 6.43 -12.57 -20.43
CA TYR A 519 6.92 -11.71 -19.35
C TYR A 519 7.22 -12.38 -18.01
N TYR A 520 8.26 -13.22 -18.01
CA TYR A 520 9.32 -13.22 -17.00
C TYR A 520 10.58 -13.80 -17.64
N GLN A 521 11.32 -12.99 -18.39
CA GLN A 521 12.71 -13.29 -18.72
C GLN A 521 13.50 -12.01 -18.94
N GLY A 522 14.20 -11.61 -17.88
CA GLY A 522 15.27 -10.63 -17.86
C GLY A 522 16.04 -10.86 -16.56
N GLY A 523 17.29 -11.33 -16.66
CA GLY A 523 18.19 -11.79 -15.59
C GLY A 523 18.33 -10.84 -14.39
N VAL A 524 18.96 -11.26 -13.28
CA VAL A 524 20.41 -11.48 -13.20
C VAL A 524 20.75 -12.59 -12.19
N GLN A 525 21.45 -13.64 -12.65
CA GLN A 525 22.39 -14.40 -11.83
C GLN A 525 23.66 -13.54 -11.64
N HIS A 526 24.19 -13.51 -10.42
CA HIS A 526 25.28 -12.67 -9.87
C HIS A 526 24.80 -11.40 -9.13
N VAL A 527 24.65 -11.49 -7.80
CA VAL A 527 25.53 -10.89 -6.77
C VAL A 527 25.18 -11.54 -5.42
N LEU A 528 25.85 -12.63 -5.09
CA LEU A 528 26.06 -13.09 -3.71
C LEU A 528 27.52 -13.53 -3.59
N GLN A 529 28.43 -12.56 -3.70
CA GLN A 529 29.79 -12.68 -3.19
C GLN A 529 30.10 -11.40 -2.45
N ALA A 530 30.31 -11.53 -1.14
CA ALA A 530 30.87 -10.48 -0.31
C ALA A 530 32.33 -10.21 -0.73
N PRO A 531 32.79 -8.95 -0.72
CA PRO A 531 34.20 -8.66 -0.57
C PRO A 531 34.49 -8.19 0.87
N VAL A 532 35.48 -8.87 1.46
CA VAL A 532 36.25 -8.45 2.63
C VAL A 532 37.13 -7.26 2.23
N ASP A 533 37.19 -6.25 3.11
CA ASP A 533 38.16 -5.15 3.25
C ASP A 533 38.68 -4.37 2.03
N GLY A 534 38.62 -3.02 2.14
CA GLY A 534 39.45 -2.11 1.35
C GLY A 534 38.83 -0.74 1.11
N ALA A 535 39.36 0.28 1.79
CA ALA A 535 38.95 1.68 1.66
C ALA A 535 39.20 2.25 0.25
N ALA A 536 38.24 3.03 -0.29
CA ALA A 536 38.55 4.15 -1.18
C ALA A 536 37.41 5.18 -1.27
N GLN A 537 37.86 6.43 -1.38
CA GLN A 537 37.22 7.73 -1.30
C GLN A 537 35.97 8.00 -2.16
N VAL A 538 35.18 8.95 -1.64
CA VAL A 538 33.98 9.58 -2.22
C VAL A 538 34.35 10.59 -3.32
N ALA A 539 33.63 10.57 -4.45
CA ALA A 539 33.43 11.73 -5.33
C ALA A 539 32.05 11.67 -6.02
N PRO A 540 31.40 12.82 -6.30
CA PRO A 540 29.96 12.92 -6.55
C PRO A 540 29.55 12.70 -8.01
N ALA A 541 28.35 12.14 -8.22
CA ALA A 541 27.74 11.99 -9.54
C ALA A 541 27.35 13.35 -10.14
N GLN A 542 28.04 13.73 -11.22
CA GLN A 542 27.65 14.83 -12.10
C GLN A 542 26.60 14.35 -13.12
N VAL A 543 25.68 15.28 -13.39
CA VAL A 543 24.65 15.27 -14.42
C VAL A 543 25.27 15.17 -15.81
N TYR A 544 24.73 14.33 -16.70
CA TYR A 544 24.95 14.47 -18.14
C TYR A 544 23.62 14.67 -18.89
N PRO A 545 23.55 15.65 -19.80
CA PRO A 545 22.36 15.96 -20.58
C PRO A 545 22.25 15.10 -21.85
N SER A 546 21.01 14.97 -22.32
CA SER A 546 20.60 14.45 -23.61
C SER A 546 21.25 15.15 -24.80
N VAL A 547 21.76 14.38 -25.76
CA VAL A 547 22.05 14.85 -27.13
C VAL A 547 21.41 13.87 -28.11
N GLY A 548 20.42 14.37 -28.85
CA GLY A 548 19.92 13.73 -30.06
C GLY A 548 20.77 14.13 -31.26
N LEU A 549 20.87 13.27 -32.26
CA LEU A 549 21.36 13.63 -33.59
C LEU A 549 20.63 12.78 -34.63
N GLY A 550 19.84 13.46 -35.46
CA GLY A 550 19.54 13.02 -36.82
C GLY A 550 20.57 13.59 -37.79
N GLY A 551 20.63 13.01 -38.99
CA GLY A 551 21.28 13.61 -40.16
C GLY A 551 22.46 12.82 -40.72
N LEU A 552 22.18 11.85 -41.59
CA LEU A 552 23.14 11.30 -42.54
C LEU A 552 22.87 11.92 -43.92
N ARG A 553 23.81 12.74 -44.40
CA ARG A 553 24.02 13.04 -45.82
C ARG A 553 25.50 13.30 -46.05
N GLY A 554 26.06 12.60 -47.04
CA GLY A 554 26.96 13.25 -47.99
C GLY A 554 28.35 12.66 -48.18
N SER A 555 28.48 11.91 -49.27
CA SER A 555 29.46 12.10 -50.36
C SER A 555 30.80 11.36 -50.33
N GLY A 556 31.09 10.74 -51.48
CA GLY A 556 32.44 10.31 -51.88
C GLY A 556 32.47 9.36 -53.09
N ARG A 557 32.40 9.93 -54.32
CA ARG A 557 32.99 9.53 -55.63
C ARG A 557 33.50 8.07 -55.77
N GLY A 558 33.20 7.26 -56.79
CA GLY A 558 32.99 7.53 -58.22
C GLY A 558 34.13 6.91 -59.03
N PHE A 559 33.85 5.97 -59.94
CA PHE A 559 34.69 5.63 -61.11
C PHE A 559 33.85 4.87 -62.17
N THR A 560 33.93 5.42 -63.40
CA THR A 560 33.58 4.94 -64.75
C THR A 560 32.22 4.32 -65.03
#